data_AF-A0A849V6U5-F1
#
_entry.id   AF-A0A849V6U5-F1
#
_cell.length_a   1.000
_cell.length_b   1.000
_cell.length_c   1.000
_cell.angle_alpha   90.00
_cell.angle_beta   90.00
_cell.angle_gamma   90.00
#
_symmetry.space_group_name_H-M   'P 1'
#
loop_
_entity.id
_entity.type
_entity.pdbx_description
1 polymer ?
#
loop_
_entity_poly.entity_id
_entity_poly.type
_entity_poly.pdbx_seq_one_letter_code
_entity_poly.pdbx_strand_id
1 'polypeptide(L)'
;MDIDKDFSRNIWCILGLPFDAIDLDQTANEIISTIAERRSCILATPNLNFLCGAQTNAPFRQSVINSDLSIVDGFPIVLVAKLLDIPIPERVAGSSLIEYLYHRKTTSPIKVFFFGGADSAGKLACQNINKNPAGLVAVGHYTPGFGSVAEMSTPNIIDYVKQYDIDLLIVSLGAQKGQAWIEENKHQLNAHVMSHLGAVINFFAGSVQRAPNFAQRYGMEWLWRIYQEPTLWRRYYYDGKCFIRLMCASVIPYWLWLKFNRTKPDAQTVEIVTSVSTEDRTLITLSGSCCQTTLPTLRQAFKKSATENRNVILDFAKVTLIDAAFLGLCLILQKHLTASGRSLTFINPNKDVRHILKWQKMNDLLADM
;
A
#
# COMPACT_ATOMS: atom_id res chain seq x y z
N MET A 1 14.34 6.70 3.52
CA MET A 1 12.90 6.98 3.53
C MET A 1 12.74 8.46 3.24
N ASP A 2 12.05 8.81 2.16
CA ASP A 2 11.92 10.20 1.70
C ASP A 2 10.70 10.85 2.35
N ILE A 3 10.94 11.56 3.46
CA ILE A 3 9.90 12.19 4.28
C ILE A 3 9.15 13.28 3.52
N ASP A 4 9.82 14.00 2.61
CA ASP A 4 9.23 15.10 1.88
C ASP A 4 8.22 14.56 0.86
N LYS A 5 8.62 13.51 0.14
CA LYS A 5 7.74 12.79 -0.76
C LYS A 5 6.56 12.17 -0.01
N ASP A 6 6.79 11.44 1.08
CA ASP A 6 5.71 10.76 1.81
C ASP A 6 4.64 11.73 2.32
N PHE A 7 5.04 12.87 2.89
CA PHE A 7 4.11 13.92 3.34
C PHE A 7 3.54 14.78 2.21
N SER A 8 3.86 14.55 0.94
CA SER A 8 3.23 15.20 -0.22
C SER A 8 2.14 14.34 -0.89
N ARG A 9 2.09 13.04 -0.58
CA ARG A 9 1.18 12.07 -1.21
C ARG A 9 -0.30 12.40 -1.00
N ASN A 10 -1.11 12.22 -2.04
CA ASN A 10 -2.58 12.25 -1.96
C ASN A 10 -3.10 10.89 -1.43
N ILE A 11 -2.94 10.69 -0.12
CA ILE A 11 -3.14 9.41 0.54
C ILE A 11 -4.44 9.36 1.35
N TRP A 12 -5.09 8.21 1.31
CA TRP A 12 -6.37 7.94 1.97
C TRP A 12 -6.30 6.62 2.74
N CYS A 13 -6.91 6.59 3.92
CA CYS A 13 -7.06 5.36 4.70
C CYS A 13 -8.36 4.64 4.34
N ILE A 14 -8.25 3.36 4.04
CA ILE A 14 -9.38 2.45 3.91
C ILE A 14 -9.11 1.25 4.81
N LEU A 15 -9.92 1.11 5.87
CA LEU A 15 -9.89 -0.06 6.77
C LEU A 15 -8.49 -0.38 7.31
N GLY A 16 -7.72 0.66 7.64
CA GLY A 16 -6.43 0.58 8.29
C GLY A 16 -5.24 0.44 7.33
N LEU A 17 -5.47 0.56 6.03
CA LEU A 17 -4.44 0.52 4.99
C LEU A 17 -4.38 1.86 4.22
N PRO A 18 -3.18 2.32 3.84
CA PRO A 18 -3.02 3.51 3.01
C PRO A 18 -3.24 3.20 1.53
N PHE A 19 -3.85 4.14 0.81
CA PHE A 19 -4.02 4.10 -0.64
C PHE A 19 -3.75 5.48 -1.23
N ASP A 20 -2.89 5.53 -2.23
CA ASP A 20 -2.65 6.72 -3.04
C ASP A 20 -3.77 6.87 -4.07
N ALA A 21 -4.40 8.04 -4.09
CA ALA A 21 -5.43 8.40 -5.06
C ALA A 21 -4.77 8.86 -6.37
N ILE A 22 -4.22 7.89 -7.11
CA ILE A 22 -3.53 8.07 -8.39
C ILE A 22 -4.02 7.08 -9.44
N ASP A 23 -3.91 7.45 -10.70
CA ASP A 23 -4.25 6.61 -11.86
C ASP A 23 -3.02 5.82 -12.38
N LEU A 24 -3.24 4.98 -13.40
CA LEU A 24 -2.24 4.13 -14.03
C LEU A 24 -1.09 4.94 -14.65
N ASP A 25 -1.41 6.04 -15.33
CA ASP A 25 -0.41 6.89 -16.00
C ASP A 25 0.47 7.59 -14.94
N GLN A 26 -0.15 8.14 -13.89
CA GLN A 26 0.54 8.74 -12.75
C GLN A 26 1.42 7.70 -12.03
N THR A 27 0.91 6.49 -11.81
CA THR A 27 1.66 5.39 -11.20
C THR A 27 2.88 5.01 -12.03
N ALA A 28 2.71 4.87 -13.35
CA ALA A 28 3.81 4.55 -14.27
C ALA A 28 4.86 5.67 -14.32
N ASN A 29 4.43 6.92 -14.36
CA ASN A 29 5.34 8.07 -14.35
C ASN A 29 6.12 8.17 -13.04
N GLU A 30 5.50 7.85 -11.89
CA GLU A 30 6.18 7.82 -10.59
C GLU A 30 7.25 6.72 -10.50
N ILE A 31 7.00 5.56 -11.10
CA ILE A 31 8.01 4.49 -11.22
C ILE A 31 9.17 4.96 -12.08
N ILE A 32 8.88 5.54 -13.25
CA ILE A 32 9.90 6.02 -14.19
C ILE A 32 10.74 7.13 -13.55
N SER A 33 10.12 8.10 -12.88
CA SER A 33 10.84 9.19 -12.19
C SER A 33 11.71 8.66 -11.05
N THR A 34 11.18 7.72 -10.26
CA THR A 34 11.95 7.06 -9.18
C THR A 34 13.20 6.38 -9.71
N ILE A 35 13.09 5.66 -10.83
CA ILE A 35 14.23 4.98 -11.47
C ILE A 35 15.23 6.02 -12.00
N ALA A 36 14.75 7.06 -12.71
CA ALA A 36 15.61 8.10 -13.27
C ALA A 36 16.38 8.89 -12.18
N GLU A 37 15.73 9.15 -11.05
CA GLU A 37 16.30 9.85 -9.89
C GLU A 37 17.12 8.91 -8.98
N ARG A 38 17.25 7.62 -9.34
CA ARG A 38 17.92 6.56 -8.57
C ARG A 38 17.43 6.45 -7.13
N ARG A 39 16.16 6.77 -6.89
CA ARG A 39 15.51 6.63 -5.58
C ARG A 39 15.12 5.17 -5.33
N SER A 40 14.85 4.85 -4.07
CA SER A 40 14.22 3.58 -3.67
C SER A 40 12.72 3.80 -3.47
N CYS A 41 11.90 2.85 -3.95
CA CYS A 41 10.44 2.85 -3.77
C CYS A 41 9.92 1.43 -3.58
N ILE A 42 9.17 1.22 -2.51
CA ILE A 42 8.36 0.02 -2.30
C ILE A 42 6.95 0.30 -2.81
N LEU A 43 6.55 -0.44 -3.84
CA LEU A 43 5.19 -0.41 -4.38
C LEU A 43 4.38 -1.58 -3.81
N ALA A 44 3.34 -1.25 -3.05
CA ALA A 44 2.28 -2.18 -2.71
C ALA A 44 1.10 -2.04 -3.68
N THR A 45 0.47 -3.18 -3.98
CA THR A 45 -0.76 -3.25 -4.77
C THR A 45 -1.86 -3.95 -3.94
N PRO A 46 -2.35 -3.34 -2.84
CA PRO A 46 -3.25 -4.06 -1.95
C PRO A 46 -4.56 -4.39 -2.67
N ASN A 47 -4.87 -5.68 -2.68
CA ASN A 47 -6.12 -6.24 -3.15
C ASN A 47 -6.96 -6.76 -1.97
N LEU A 48 -8.08 -7.44 -2.22
CA LEU A 48 -8.92 -7.96 -1.15
C LEU A 48 -8.17 -8.93 -0.21
N ASN A 49 -7.26 -9.74 -0.74
CA ASN A 49 -6.45 -10.65 0.07
C ASN A 49 -5.49 -9.89 1.00
N PHE A 50 -4.90 -8.79 0.52
CA PHE A 50 -4.10 -7.89 1.37
C PHE A 50 -4.95 -7.28 2.47
N LEU A 51 -6.10 -6.73 2.11
CA LEU A 51 -7.01 -6.10 3.05
C LEU A 51 -7.40 -7.07 4.16
N CYS A 52 -7.83 -8.29 3.81
CA CYS A 52 -8.21 -9.31 4.79
C CYS A 52 -7.04 -9.81 5.62
N GLY A 53 -5.87 -10.06 5.02
CA GLY A 53 -4.67 -10.45 5.75
C GLY A 53 -4.22 -9.40 6.75
N ALA A 54 -4.30 -8.11 6.39
CA ALA A 54 -3.93 -7.00 7.26
C ALA A 54 -4.85 -6.87 8.50
N GLN A 55 -6.08 -7.40 8.45
CA GLN A 55 -6.97 -7.39 9.62
C GLN A 55 -6.55 -8.36 10.72
N THR A 56 -5.77 -9.39 10.39
CA THR A 56 -5.42 -10.48 11.32
C THR A 56 -3.92 -10.65 11.51
N ASN A 57 -3.09 -9.91 10.77
CA ASN A 57 -1.64 -9.98 10.83
C ASN A 57 -1.04 -8.57 10.87
N ALA A 58 -0.68 -8.12 12.07
CA ALA A 58 -0.14 -6.78 12.30
C ALA A 58 1.19 -6.52 11.58
N PRO A 59 2.19 -7.44 11.58
CA PRO A 59 3.38 -7.30 10.75
C PRO A 59 3.08 -7.11 9.26
N PHE A 60 2.11 -7.85 8.72
CA PHE A 60 1.72 -7.69 7.33
C PHE A 60 1.02 -6.36 7.06
N ARG A 61 0.13 -5.90 7.95
CA ARG A 61 -0.44 -4.55 7.86
C ARG A 61 0.65 -3.49 7.86
N GLN A 62 1.63 -3.61 8.77
CA GLN A 62 2.73 -2.67 8.87
C GLN A 62 3.59 -2.65 7.60
N SER A 63 3.84 -3.80 6.96
CA SER A 63 4.58 -3.84 5.68
C SER A 63 3.90 -3.03 4.56
N VAL A 64 2.56 -3.03 4.51
CA VAL A 64 1.80 -2.20 3.56
C VAL A 64 1.85 -0.73 3.95
N ILE A 65 1.75 -0.41 5.24
CA ILE A 65 1.91 0.97 5.75
C ILE A 65 3.29 1.52 5.40
N ASN A 66 4.32 0.68 5.45
CA ASN A 66 5.71 1.06 5.16
C ASN A 66 5.98 1.30 3.66
N SER A 67 5.01 1.05 2.77
CA SER A 67 5.19 1.24 1.32
C SER A 67 5.30 2.73 0.95
N ASP A 68 6.11 3.03 -0.06
CA ASP A 68 6.31 4.38 -0.61
C ASP A 68 5.24 4.74 -1.64
N LEU A 69 4.58 3.72 -2.20
CA LEU A 69 3.44 3.85 -3.10
C LEU A 69 2.47 2.68 -2.85
N SER A 70 1.18 2.96 -2.70
CA SER A 70 0.15 1.96 -2.42
C SER A 70 -1.06 2.18 -3.33
N ILE A 71 -1.18 1.37 -4.38
CA ILE A 71 -2.23 1.52 -5.40
C ILE A 71 -3.36 0.52 -5.19
N VAL A 72 -4.58 0.91 -5.58
CA VAL A 72 -5.77 0.07 -5.42
C VAL A 72 -5.81 -1.04 -6.48
N ASP A 73 -5.54 -2.29 -6.07
CA ASP A 73 -5.59 -3.47 -6.94
C ASP A 73 -6.82 -4.34 -6.65
N GLY A 74 -8.02 -3.84 -6.95
CA GLY A 74 -9.20 -4.71 -6.90
C GLY A 74 -10.53 -3.98 -6.81
N PHE A 75 -11.54 -4.56 -7.47
CA PHE A 75 -12.90 -4.02 -7.46
C PHE A 75 -13.52 -3.89 -6.05
N PRO A 76 -13.33 -4.84 -5.10
CA PRO A 76 -13.89 -4.70 -3.75
C PRO A 76 -13.42 -3.44 -3.01
N ILE A 77 -12.15 -3.05 -3.18
CA ILE A 77 -11.60 -1.85 -2.54
C ILE A 77 -12.12 -0.59 -3.23
N VAL A 78 -12.22 -0.59 -4.56
CA VAL A 78 -12.85 0.51 -5.31
C VAL A 78 -14.31 0.71 -4.91
N LEU A 79 -15.05 -0.38 -4.65
CA LEU A 79 -16.43 -0.30 -4.15
C LEU A 79 -16.48 0.38 -2.77
N VAL A 80 -15.59 0.00 -1.85
CA VAL A 80 -15.50 0.65 -0.54
C VAL A 80 -15.14 2.14 -0.68
N ALA A 81 -14.17 2.46 -1.53
CA ALA A 81 -13.79 3.85 -1.80
C ALA A 81 -14.98 4.68 -2.31
N LYS A 82 -15.74 4.15 -3.28
CA LYS A 82 -16.95 4.80 -3.82
C LYS A 82 -18.03 4.98 -2.77
N LEU A 83 -18.25 4.00 -1.90
CA LEU A 83 -19.24 4.13 -0.83
C LEU A 83 -18.82 5.20 0.18
N LEU A 84 -17.54 5.30 0.50
CA LEU A 84 -17.02 6.26 1.48
C LEU A 84 -16.64 7.62 0.87
N ASP A 85 -17.03 7.90 -0.38
CA ASP A 85 -16.70 9.12 -1.13
C ASP A 85 -15.19 9.44 -1.17
N ILE A 86 -14.35 8.40 -1.22
CA ILE A 86 -12.90 8.51 -1.36
C ILE A 86 -12.57 8.63 -2.86
N PRO A 87 -11.82 9.67 -3.29
CA PRO A 87 -11.59 10.00 -4.69
C PRO A 87 -10.49 9.13 -5.32
N ILE A 88 -10.65 7.81 -5.30
CA ILE A 88 -9.78 6.90 -6.05
C ILE A 88 -10.13 7.04 -7.54
N PRO A 89 -9.22 7.55 -8.40
CA PRO A 89 -9.54 7.86 -9.78
C PRO A 89 -9.86 6.60 -10.58
N GLU A 90 -9.07 5.53 -10.41
CA GLU A 90 -9.30 4.25 -11.03
C GLU A 90 -8.67 3.07 -10.27
N ARG A 91 -8.96 1.86 -10.74
CA ARG A 91 -8.31 0.63 -10.27
C ARG A 91 -7.02 0.42 -11.04
N VAL A 92 -5.89 0.41 -10.35
CA VAL A 92 -4.58 0.14 -10.95
C VAL A 92 -4.11 -1.25 -10.54
N ALA A 93 -4.39 -2.24 -11.38
CA ALA A 93 -3.92 -3.60 -11.14
C ALA A 93 -2.41 -3.68 -11.41
N GLY A 94 -1.66 -4.36 -10.54
CA GLY A 94 -0.20 -4.47 -10.72
C GLY A 94 0.19 -5.11 -12.05
N SER A 95 -0.60 -6.07 -12.54
CA SER A 95 -0.41 -6.65 -13.88
C SER A 95 -0.67 -5.67 -15.02
N SER A 96 -1.64 -4.78 -14.89
CA SER A 96 -1.90 -3.72 -15.88
C SER A 96 -0.81 -2.67 -15.88
N LEU A 97 -0.26 -2.34 -14.72
CA LEU A 97 0.89 -1.46 -14.60
C LEU A 97 2.13 -2.01 -15.31
N ILE A 98 2.50 -3.27 -15.07
CA ILE A 98 3.68 -3.84 -15.72
C ILE A 98 3.46 -4.03 -17.23
N GLU A 99 2.25 -4.39 -17.67
CA GLU A 99 1.92 -4.46 -19.10
C GLU A 99 1.99 -3.08 -19.77
N TYR A 100 1.45 -2.05 -19.12
CA TYR A 100 1.54 -0.66 -19.58
C TYR A 100 2.99 -0.21 -19.74
N LEU A 101 3.84 -0.49 -18.73
CA LEU A 101 5.27 -0.20 -18.78
C LEU A 101 5.97 -1.00 -19.89
N TYR A 102 5.60 -2.28 -20.10
CA TYR A 102 6.16 -3.11 -21.17
C TYR A 102 5.87 -2.58 -22.57
N HIS A 103 4.66 -2.09 -22.84
CA HIS A 103 4.31 -1.59 -24.16
C HIS A 103 4.79 -0.16 -24.45
N ARG A 104 5.23 0.58 -23.42
CA ARG A 104 5.76 1.95 -23.58
C ARG A 104 7.17 1.92 -24.19
N LYS A 105 7.23 2.04 -25.53
CA LYS A 105 8.51 2.10 -26.26
C LYS A 105 9.39 3.23 -25.74
N THR A 106 10.65 2.93 -25.46
CA THR A 106 11.64 3.87 -24.91
C THR A 106 13.05 3.50 -25.39
N THR A 107 13.95 4.48 -25.40
CA THR A 107 15.39 4.26 -25.64
C THR A 107 16.13 3.73 -24.40
N SER A 108 15.47 3.76 -23.23
CA SER A 108 16.01 3.30 -21.95
C SER A 108 15.01 2.36 -21.29
N PRO A 109 14.96 1.08 -21.69
CA PRO A 109 14.04 0.09 -21.11
C PRO A 109 14.35 -0.14 -19.64
N ILE A 110 13.31 -0.36 -18.83
CA ILE A 110 13.43 -0.66 -17.40
C ILE A 110 14.01 -2.07 -17.23
N LYS A 111 15.06 -2.19 -16.44
CA LYS A 111 15.72 -3.47 -16.09
C LYS A 111 14.94 -4.19 -15.01
N VAL A 112 14.28 -5.27 -15.40
CA VAL A 112 13.41 -6.07 -14.52
C VAL A 112 14.11 -7.33 -14.04
N PHE A 113 14.03 -7.60 -12.74
CA PHE A 113 14.48 -8.86 -12.13
C PHE A 113 13.29 -9.58 -11.47
N PHE A 114 13.20 -10.89 -11.67
CA PHE A 114 12.15 -11.72 -11.06
C PHE A 114 12.68 -12.57 -9.91
N PHE A 115 12.09 -12.41 -8.73
CA PHE A 115 12.41 -13.24 -7.57
C PHE A 115 11.20 -14.11 -7.17
N GLY A 116 11.36 -15.42 -7.16
CA GLY A 116 10.27 -16.37 -6.89
C GLY A 116 9.51 -16.82 -8.13
N GLY A 117 8.29 -17.33 -7.93
CA GLY A 117 7.53 -18.06 -8.94
C GLY A 117 7.90 -19.55 -9.02
N ALA A 118 7.23 -20.29 -9.90
CA ALA A 118 7.55 -21.69 -10.17
C ALA A 118 8.90 -21.83 -10.90
N ASP A 119 9.56 -22.99 -10.78
CA ASP A 119 10.95 -23.23 -11.21
C ASP A 119 11.27 -22.77 -12.64
N SER A 120 10.32 -22.87 -13.58
CA SER A 120 10.51 -22.44 -14.97
C SER A 120 9.95 -21.04 -15.29
N ALA A 121 9.11 -20.47 -14.43
CA ALA A 121 8.36 -19.25 -14.73
C ALA A 121 9.27 -18.03 -14.94
N GLY A 122 10.26 -17.82 -14.06
CA GLY A 122 11.21 -16.71 -14.20
C GLY A 122 12.05 -16.81 -15.47
N LYS A 123 12.55 -17.99 -15.79
CA LYS A 123 13.32 -18.24 -17.02
C LYS A 123 12.49 -17.93 -18.27
N LEU A 124 11.25 -18.43 -18.33
CA LEU A 124 10.35 -18.20 -19.47
C LEU A 124 9.95 -16.72 -19.58
N ALA A 125 9.68 -16.06 -18.45
CA ALA A 125 9.38 -14.63 -18.42
C ALA A 125 10.54 -13.81 -19.00
N CYS A 126 11.78 -14.08 -18.57
CA CYS A 126 12.97 -13.41 -19.11
C CYS A 126 13.12 -13.64 -20.61
N GLN A 127 12.95 -14.89 -21.06
CA GLN A 127 13.02 -15.22 -22.49
C GLN A 127 11.97 -14.47 -23.31
N ASN A 128 10.72 -14.42 -22.85
CA ASN A 128 9.63 -13.80 -23.60
C ASN A 128 9.72 -12.28 -23.64
N ILE A 129 10.11 -11.63 -22.53
CA ILE A 129 10.36 -10.19 -22.50
C ILE A 129 11.50 -9.81 -23.45
N ASN A 130 12.60 -10.58 -23.43
CA ASN A 130 13.81 -10.25 -24.21
C ASN A 130 13.71 -10.69 -25.69
N LYS A 131 12.73 -11.50 -26.08
CA LYS A 131 12.45 -11.79 -27.50
C LYS A 131 11.97 -10.54 -28.25
N ASN A 132 11.14 -9.74 -27.60
CA ASN A 132 10.59 -8.49 -28.15
C ASN A 132 10.73 -7.38 -27.10
N PRO A 133 11.96 -6.88 -26.84
CA PRO A 133 12.16 -5.84 -25.86
C PRO A 133 11.46 -4.56 -26.32
N ALA A 134 10.75 -3.92 -25.39
CA ALA A 134 10.05 -2.67 -25.63
C ALA A 134 10.34 -1.72 -24.46
N GLY A 135 9.41 -1.58 -23.52
CA GLY A 135 9.61 -0.76 -22.33
C GLY A 135 10.35 -1.45 -21.19
N LEU A 136 10.45 -2.79 -21.23
CA LEU A 136 11.18 -3.59 -20.24
C LEU A 136 12.27 -4.43 -20.91
N VAL A 137 13.34 -4.68 -20.17
CA VAL A 137 14.34 -5.71 -20.44
C VAL A 137 14.52 -6.55 -19.18
N ALA A 138 14.46 -7.87 -19.30
CA ALA A 138 14.67 -8.76 -18.16
C ALA A 138 16.18 -8.99 -17.96
N VAL A 139 16.70 -8.61 -16.80
CA VAL A 139 18.14 -8.73 -16.48
C VAL A 139 18.48 -10.02 -15.74
N GLY A 140 17.51 -10.63 -15.05
CA GLY A 140 17.75 -11.88 -14.34
C GLY A 140 16.52 -12.43 -13.63
N HIS A 141 16.66 -13.64 -13.12
CA HIS A 141 15.66 -14.24 -12.24
C HIS A 141 16.34 -15.12 -11.18
N TYR A 142 15.65 -15.35 -10.07
CA TYR A 142 16.07 -16.33 -9.06
C TYR A 142 14.85 -16.97 -8.40
N THR A 143 14.83 -18.30 -8.31
CA THR A 143 13.78 -19.06 -7.63
C THR A 143 14.36 -19.66 -6.35
N PRO A 144 14.04 -19.12 -5.16
CA PRO A 144 14.63 -19.57 -3.90
C PRO A 144 14.01 -20.88 -3.38
N GLY A 145 13.05 -21.47 -4.11
CA GLY A 145 12.28 -22.63 -3.65
C GLY A 145 11.24 -22.29 -2.58
N PHE A 146 10.86 -23.28 -1.78
CA PHE A 146 9.93 -23.12 -0.67
C PHE A 146 10.70 -23.01 0.65
N GLY A 147 10.43 -21.96 1.41
CA GLY A 147 11.02 -21.76 2.73
C GLY A 147 10.40 -20.58 3.48
N SER A 148 10.88 -20.36 4.69
CA SER A 148 10.72 -19.15 5.47
C SER A 148 11.37 -17.95 4.79
N VAL A 149 11.04 -16.73 5.23
CA VAL A 149 11.69 -15.51 4.72
C VAL A 149 13.20 -15.59 4.95
N ALA A 150 13.65 -16.00 6.13
CA ALA A 150 15.07 -16.12 6.47
C ALA A 150 15.84 -17.07 5.55
N GLU A 151 15.28 -18.25 5.24
CA GLU A 151 15.91 -19.21 4.32
C GLU A 151 16.04 -18.66 2.89
N MET A 152 15.11 -17.80 2.48
CA MET A 152 15.16 -17.12 1.17
C MET A 152 15.96 -15.81 1.20
N SER A 153 16.49 -15.41 2.35
CA SER A 153 17.27 -14.18 2.58
C SER A 153 18.74 -14.48 2.93
N THR A 154 19.24 -15.68 2.60
CA THR A 154 20.64 -16.02 2.90
C THR A 154 21.61 -15.09 2.14
N PRO A 155 22.80 -14.79 2.71
CA PRO A 155 23.77 -13.90 2.08
C PRO A 155 24.08 -14.27 0.62
N ASN A 156 24.23 -15.57 0.32
CA ASN A 156 24.47 -16.07 -1.04
C ASN A 156 23.35 -15.68 -2.02
N ILE A 157 22.09 -15.74 -1.58
CA ILE A 157 20.94 -15.37 -2.41
C ILE A 157 20.93 -13.86 -2.65
N ILE A 158 21.14 -13.08 -1.59
CA ILE A 158 21.12 -11.62 -1.68
C ILE A 158 22.28 -11.10 -2.54
N ASP A 159 23.48 -11.67 -2.38
CA ASP A 159 24.65 -11.32 -3.18
C ASP A 159 24.49 -11.74 -4.65
N TYR A 160 23.82 -12.86 -4.91
CA TYR A 160 23.41 -13.22 -6.28
C TYR A 160 22.46 -12.19 -6.90
N VAL A 161 21.49 -11.65 -6.14
CA VAL A 161 20.57 -10.64 -6.67
C VAL A 161 21.28 -9.29 -6.87
N LYS A 162 22.19 -8.90 -5.97
CA LYS A 162 22.96 -7.64 -6.04
C LYS A 162 23.86 -7.52 -7.27
N GLN A 163 24.26 -8.64 -7.89
CA GLN A 163 25.13 -8.61 -9.08
C GLN A 163 24.45 -7.98 -10.31
N TYR A 164 23.11 -7.85 -10.29
CA TYR A 164 22.33 -7.26 -11.37
C TYR A 164 22.06 -5.78 -11.11
N ASP A 165 22.07 -4.98 -12.17
CA ASP A 165 21.58 -3.60 -12.15
C ASP A 165 20.05 -3.62 -12.32
N ILE A 166 19.32 -3.44 -11.22
CA ILE A 166 17.88 -3.67 -11.15
C ILE A 166 17.15 -2.34 -11.00
N ASP A 167 16.35 -1.98 -12.00
CA ASP A 167 15.42 -0.86 -11.88
C ASP A 167 14.13 -1.29 -11.18
N LEU A 168 13.62 -2.49 -11.51
CA LEU A 168 12.39 -3.03 -10.97
C LEU A 168 12.55 -4.49 -10.53
N LEU A 169 12.45 -4.73 -9.22
CA LEU A 169 12.42 -6.05 -8.62
C LEU A 169 10.98 -6.52 -8.41
N ILE A 170 10.61 -7.60 -9.09
CA ILE A 170 9.30 -8.25 -8.97
C ILE A 170 9.41 -9.49 -8.08
N VAL A 171 8.85 -9.41 -6.88
CA VAL A 171 8.80 -10.53 -5.92
C VAL A 171 7.50 -11.30 -6.13
N SER A 172 7.61 -12.53 -6.62
CA SER A 172 6.50 -13.41 -6.99
C SER A 172 6.29 -14.52 -5.95
N LEU A 173 6.10 -14.13 -4.69
CA LEU A 173 5.79 -15.04 -3.57
C LEU A 173 4.30 -14.94 -3.18
N GLY A 174 3.86 -15.57 -2.10
CA GLY A 174 2.55 -15.25 -1.51
C GLY A 174 2.56 -13.83 -0.91
N ALA A 175 1.42 -13.12 -0.90
CA ALA A 175 1.33 -11.70 -0.49
C ALA A 175 2.07 -11.36 0.82
N GLN A 176 1.75 -12.08 1.90
CA GLN A 176 2.39 -11.88 3.20
C GLN A 176 3.90 -12.13 3.18
N LYS A 177 4.30 -13.24 2.57
CA LYS A 177 5.70 -13.68 2.49
C LYS A 177 6.53 -12.75 1.59
N GLY A 178 5.94 -12.27 0.49
CA GLY A 178 6.59 -11.36 -0.45
C GLY A 178 6.81 -9.97 0.15
N GLN A 179 5.80 -9.42 0.83
CA GLN A 179 5.96 -8.15 1.56
C GLN A 179 7.00 -8.28 2.69
N ALA A 180 6.95 -9.36 3.47
CA ALA A 180 7.94 -9.60 4.52
C ALA A 180 9.36 -9.77 3.96
N TRP A 181 9.52 -10.46 2.83
CA TRP A 181 10.83 -10.61 2.18
C TRP A 181 11.38 -9.29 1.65
N ILE A 182 10.53 -8.42 1.07
CA ILE A 182 10.95 -7.08 0.66
C ILE A 182 11.38 -6.28 1.90
N GLU A 183 10.58 -6.28 2.96
CA GLU A 183 10.87 -5.51 4.18
C GLU A 183 12.19 -5.92 4.83
N GLU A 184 12.48 -7.22 4.87
CA GLU A 184 13.72 -7.80 5.42
C GLU A 184 14.96 -7.41 4.59
N ASN A 185 14.84 -7.35 3.27
CA ASN A 185 15.99 -7.25 2.36
C ASN A 185 16.18 -5.90 1.68
N LYS A 186 15.19 -4.99 1.73
CA LYS A 186 15.20 -3.72 0.99
C LYS A 186 16.46 -2.88 1.15
N HIS A 187 17.09 -2.90 2.32
CA HIS A 187 18.30 -2.13 2.60
C HIS A 187 19.58 -2.76 2.04
N GLN A 188 19.52 -4.04 1.67
CA GLN A 188 20.65 -4.78 1.11
C GLN A 188 20.57 -4.85 -0.42
N LEU A 189 19.42 -4.58 -1.02
CA LEU A 189 19.19 -4.73 -2.45
C LEU A 189 19.53 -3.45 -3.22
N ASN A 190 20.08 -3.59 -4.43
CA ASN A 190 20.39 -2.48 -5.33
C ASN A 190 19.22 -2.10 -6.24
N ALA A 191 17.99 -2.47 -5.87
CA ALA A 191 16.80 -2.25 -6.69
C ALA A 191 16.19 -0.86 -6.44
N HIS A 192 15.84 -0.14 -7.51
CA HIS A 192 15.19 1.17 -7.39
C HIS A 192 13.70 1.06 -7.02
N VAL A 193 12.97 0.14 -7.66
CA VAL A 193 11.57 -0.14 -7.35
C VAL A 193 11.42 -1.60 -6.95
N MET A 194 10.77 -1.86 -5.82
CA MET A 194 10.52 -3.20 -5.31
C MET A 194 9.01 -3.40 -5.15
N SER A 195 8.46 -4.47 -5.72
CA SER A 195 7.03 -4.75 -5.61
C SER A 195 6.74 -6.24 -5.51
N HIS A 196 5.79 -6.58 -4.65
CA HIS A 196 5.21 -7.90 -4.62
C HIS A 196 4.13 -8.00 -5.72
N LEU A 197 4.38 -8.79 -6.75
CA LEU A 197 3.46 -8.99 -7.88
C LEU A 197 3.35 -10.47 -8.24
N GLY A 198 2.66 -11.23 -7.39
CA GLY A 198 2.63 -12.71 -7.43
C GLY A 198 2.34 -13.34 -8.80
N ALA A 199 1.39 -12.79 -9.56
CA ALA A 199 0.95 -13.42 -10.81
C ALA A 199 1.59 -12.83 -12.08
N VAL A 200 2.39 -11.76 -11.96
CA VAL A 200 2.95 -11.07 -13.12
C VAL A 200 3.97 -11.92 -13.84
N ILE A 201 4.79 -12.67 -13.11
CA ILE A 201 5.75 -13.62 -13.68
C ILE A 201 5.08 -14.66 -14.57
N ASN A 202 3.90 -15.15 -14.17
CA ASN A 202 3.15 -16.18 -14.91
C ASN A 202 2.55 -15.63 -16.21
N PHE A 203 2.16 -14.35 -16.23
CA PHE A 203 1.71 -13.69 -17.44
C PHE A 203 2.83 -13.59 -18.49
N PHE A 204 4.02 -13.13 -18.09
CA PHE A 204 5.17 -13.08 -19.00
C PHE A 204 5.72 -14.45 -19.37
N ALA A 205 5.63 -15.44 -18.48
CA ALA A 205 5.96 -16.83 -18.78
C ALA A 205 5.00 -17.47 -19.80
N GLY A 206 3.82 -16.87 -20.03
CA GLY A 206 2.78 -17.41 -20.90
C GLY A 206 1.99 -18.58 -20.29
N SER A 207 2.17 -18.84 -18.99
CA SER A 207 1.50 -19.95 -18.28
C SER A 207 0.06 -19.61 -17.87
N VAL A 208 -0.29 -18.32 -17.80
CA VAL A 208 -1.64 -17.85 -17.47
C VAL A 208 -2.09 -16.81 -18.48
N GLN A 209 -3.33 -16.91 -18.94
CA GLN A 209 -3.95 -15.90 -19.80
C GLN A 209 -4.61 -14.81 -18.96
N ARG A 210 -4.45 -13.55 -19.39
CA ARG A 210 -5.21 -12.41 -18.83
C ARG A 210 -6.70 -12.66 -18.95
N ALA A 211 -7.48 -12.14 -17.99
CA ALA A 211 -8.93 -12.16 -18.10
C ALA A 211 -9.36 -11.35 -19.34
N PRO A 212 -10.35 -11.79 -20.11
CA PRO A 212 -10.87 -10.99 -21.21
C PRO A 212 -11.29 -9.58 -20.76
N ASN A 213 -11.22 -8.60 -21.66
CA ASN A 213 -11.51 -7.18 -21.33
C ASN A 213 -12.89 -6.99 -20.66
N PHE A 214 -13.91 -7.77 -21.05
CA PHE A 214 -15.21 -7.70 -20.39
C PHE A 214 -15.12 -8.12 -18.91
N ALA A 215 -14.40 -9.20 -18.60
CA ALA A 215 -14.25 -9.70 -17.25
C ALA A 215 -13.43 -8.71 -16.38
N GLN A 216 -12.44 -8.03 -16.97
CA GLN A 216 -11.72 -6.94 -16.28
C GLN A 216 -12.64 -5.75 -15.98
N ARG A 217 -13.44 -5.32 -16.95
CA ARG A 217 -14.36 -4.17 -16.81
C ARG A 217 -15.46 -4.40 -15.78
N TYR A 218 -16.01 -5.61 -15.70
CA TYR A 218 -17.04 -5.99 -14.73
C TYR A 218 -16.49 -6.52 -13.40
N GLY A 219 -15.16 -6.52 -13.20
CA GLY A 219 -14.55 -7.01 -11.96
C GLY A 219 -14.68 -8.52 -11.74
N MET A 220 -14.90 -9.30 -12.81
CA MET A 220 -15.04 -10.77 -12.81
C MET A 220 -13.70 -11.50 -12.99
N GLU A 221 -12.57 -10.80 -12.88
CA GLU A 221 -11.24 -11.41 -13.01
C GLU A 221 -11.00 -12.56 -12.03
N TRP A 222 -11.61 -12.50 -10.85
CA TRP A 222 -11.52 -13.56 -9.86
C TRP A 222 -12.17 -14.87 -10.36
N LEU A 223 -13.29 -14.80 -11.09
CA LEU A 223 -13.93 -15.97 -11.71
C LEU A 223 -13.04 -16.57 -12.79
N TRP A 224 -12.47 -15.72 -13.64
CA TRP A 224 -11.50 -16.16 -14.65
C TRP A 224 -10.27 -16.83 -14.03
N ARG A 225 -9.83 -16.33 -12.87
CA ARG A 225 -8.73 -16.95 -12.12
C ARG A 225 -9.11 -18.27 -11.49
N ILE A 226 -10.31 -18.43 -10.94
CA ILE A 226 -10.79 -19.74 -10.45
C ILE A 226 -10.90 -20.73 -11.62
N TYR A 227 -11.35 -20.28 -12.79
CA TYR A 227 -11.42 -21.12 -13.98
C TYR A 227 -10.04 -21.66 -14.40
N GLN A 228 -9.01 -20.81 -14.41
CA GLN A 228 -7.65 -21.23 -14.76
C GLN A 228 -6.91 -21.96 -13.63
N GLU A 229 -7.17 -21.59 -12.37
CA GLU A 229 -6.52 -22.13 -11.18
C GLU A 229 -7.58 -22.50 -10.12
N PRO A 230 -8.21 -23.69 -10.24
CA PRO A 230 -9.35 -24.05 -9.39
C PRO A 230 -9.05 -23.98 -7.90
N THR A 231 -7.84 -24.31 -7.47
CA THR A 231 -7.42 -24.29 -6.06
C THR A 231 -7.59 -22.92 -5.38
N LEU A 232 -7.67 -21.83 -6.15
CA LEU A 232 -7.91 -20.48 -5.64
C LEU A 232 -9.32 -20.26 -5.10
N TRP A 233 -10.30 -21.14 -5.38
CA TRP A 233 -11.68 -20.97 -4.90
C TRP A 233 -11.74 -20.83 -3.38
N ARG A 234 -10.92 -21.59 -2.64
CA ARG A 234 -10.86 -21.55 -1.17
C ARG A 234 -10.45 -20.17 -0.68
N ARG A 235 -9.42 -19.60 -1.31
CA ARG A 235 -8.93 -18.25 -1.00
C ARG A 235 -10.04 -17.22 -1.22
N TYR A 236 -10.69 -17.23 -2.38
CA TYR A 236 -11.77 -16.28 -2.68
C TYR A 236 -12.99 -16.44 -1.76
N TYR A 237 -13.29 -17.66 -1.31
CA TYR A 237 -14.35 -17.90 -0.33
C TYR A 237 -14.04 -17.26 1.03
N TYR A 238 -12.82 -17.45 1.57
CA TYR A 238 -12.41 -16.85 2.84
C TYR A 238 -12.29 -15.33 2.74
N ASP A 239 -11.68 -14.83 1.66
CA ASP A 239 -11.57 -13.40 1.37
C ASP A 239 -12.97 -12.77 1.25
N GLY A 240 -13.91 -13.44 0.56
CA GLY A 240 -15.29 -12.98 0.42
C GLY A 240 -16.06 -12.94 1.76
N LYS A 241 -15.92 -13.96 2.61
CA LYS A 241 -16.49 -13.95 3.96
C LYS A 241 -15.94 -12.81 4.82
N CYS A 242 -14.62 -12.63 4.79
CA CYS A 242 -13.95 -11.53 5.46
C CYS A 242 -14.48 -10.17 4.95
N PHE A 243 -14.61 -10.02 3.63
CA PHE A 243 -15.15 -8.81 3.02
C PHE A 243 -16.56 -8.49 3.47
N ILE A 244 -17.48 -9.45 3.44
CA ILE A 244 -18.86 -9.26 3.90
C ILE A 244 -18.88 -8.81 5.37
N ARG A 245 -18.06 -9.42 6.23
CA ARG A 245 -17.94 -9.01 7.62
C ARG A 245 -17.45 -7.57 7.75
N LEU A 246 -16.44 -7.16 6.98
CA LEU A 246 -15.94 -5.78 6.96
C LEU A 246 -17.01 -4.81 6.45
N MET A 247 -17.77 -5.20 5.42
CA MET A 247 -18.88 -4.42 4.91
C MET A 247 -19.93 -4.17 5.99
N CYS A 248 -20.43 -5.23 6.64
CA CYS A 248 -21.48 -5.11 7.66
C CYS A 248 -21.01 -4.44 8.96
N ALA A 249 -19.78 -4.72 9.41
CA ALA A 249 -19.30 -4.25 10.72
C ALA A 249 -18.57 -2.90 10.65
N SER A 250 -18.19 -2.42 9.48
CA SER A 250 -17.31 -1.26 9.34
C SER A 250 -17.76 -0.32 8.23
N VAL A 251 -17.85 -0.79 6.99
CA VAL A 251 -18.12 0.09 5.84
C VAL A 251 -19.56 0.61 5.83
N ILE A 252 -20.56 -0.25 5.96
CA ILE A 252 -21.99 0.13 5.91
C ILE A 252 -22.35 1.04 7.10
N PRO A 253 -21.98 0.73 8.36
CA PRO A 253 -22.23 1.63 9.48
C PRO A 253 -21.58 3.00 9.29
N TYR A 254 -20.33 3.04 8.80
CA TYR A 254 -19.64 4.30 8.56
C TYR A 254 -20.29 5.08 7.41
N TRP A 255 -20.68 4.42 6.33
CA TRP A 255 -21.41 5.02 5.22
C TRP A 255 -22.77 5.60 5.66
N LEU A 256 -23.55 4.86 6.46
CA LEU A 256 -24.80 5.36 7.02
C LEU A 256 -24.54 6.57 7.90
N TRP A 257 -23.55 6.49 8.79
CA TRP A 257 -23.15 7.61 9.64
C TRP A 257 -22.76 8.83 8.81
N LEU A 258 -21.95 8.67 7.75
CA LEU A 258 -21.59 9.75 6.82
C LEU A 258 -22.81 10.36 6.12
N LYS A 259 -23.84 9.57 5.80
CA LYS A 259 -25.06 10.09 5.19
C LYS A 259 -25.92 10.91 6.15
N PHE A 260 -26.04 10.46 7.40
CA PHE A 260 -26.89 11.13 8.40
C PHE A 260 -26.18 12.29 9.10
N ASN A 261 -24.86 12.23 9.23
CA ASN A 261 -24.03 13.22 9.91
C ASN A 261 -23.17 14.01 8.92
N ARG A 262 -23.60 14.10 7.65
CA ARG A 262 -22.97 14.93 6.63
C ARG A 262 -23.22 16.41 6.92
N THR A 263 -22.78 16.91 8.08
CA THR A 263 -22.41 18.31 8.16
C THR A 263 -21.29 18.48 7.15
N LYS A 264 -21.45 19.40 6.18
CA LYS A 264 -20.32 19.79 5.33
C LYS A 264 -19.18 20.12 6.28
N PRO A 265 -17.95 19.60 6.07
CA PRO A 265 -16.82 20.02 6.87
C PRO A 265 -16.85 21.53 6.84
N ASP A 266 -17.11 22.13 8.00
CA ASP A 266 -17.15 23.57 8.08
C ASP A 266 -15.80 24.04 7.56
N ALA A 267 -15.75 25.14 6.81
CA ALA A 267 -14.50 25.70 6.30
C ALA A 267 -13.65 26.29 7.45
N GLN A 268 -13.75 25.70 8.64
CA GLN A 268 -13.04 26.03 9.85
C GLN A 268 -11.60 25.56 9.71
N THR A 269 -10.70 26.48 10.04
CA THR A 269 -9.28 26.23 10.20
C THR A 269 -9.06 25.23 11.34
N VAL A 270 -8.24 24.21 11.10
CA VAL A 270 -7.68 23.41 12.20
C VAL A 270 -6.64 24.24 12.91
N GLU A 271 -6.85 24.51 14.20
CA GLU A 271 -5.78 25.04 15.04
C GLU A 271 -4.96 23.87 15.59
N ILE A 272 -3.65 23.93 15.35
CA ILE A 272 -2.69 22.95 15.82
C ILE A 272 -1.88 23.61 16.93
N VAL A 273 -1.97 23.05 18.13
CA VAL A 273 -1.10 23.44 19.24
C VAL A 273 -0.15 22.28 19.51
N THR A 274 1.11 22.46 19.15
CA THR A 274 2.17 21.51 19.48
C THR A 274 2.84 21.94 20.78
N SER A 275 2.79 21.07 21.78
CA SER A 275 3.49 21.26 23.04
C SER A 275 4.38 20.05 23.33
N VAL A 276 5.50 20.31 24.00
CA VAL A 276 6.38 19.25 24.47
C VAL A 276 5.87 18.84 25.85
N SER A 277 5.37 17.61 25.99
CA SER A 277 4.84 17.13 27.26
C SER A 277 5.95 16.61 28.18
N THR A 278 6.97 15.96 27.59
CA THR A 278 8.13 15.35 28.27
C THR A 278 9.34 15.31 27.33
N GLU A 279 10.52 14.94 27.81
CA GLU A 279 11.72 14.80 26.95
C GLU A 279 11.51 13.79 25.79
N ASP A 280 10.70 12.75 26.01
CA ASP A 280 10.46 11.62 25.11
C ASP A 280 9.17 11.73 24.27
N ARG A 281 8.27 12.70 24.54
CA ARG A 281 6.95 12.80 23.90
C ARG A 281 6.63 14.22 23.44
N THR A 282 6.14 14.31 22.22
CA THR A 282 5.52 15.52 21.66
C THR A 282 4.00 15.34 21.66
N LEU A 283 3.30 16.25 22.33
CA LEU A 283 1.85 16.33 22.34
C LEU A 283 1.38 17.28 21.23
N ILE A 284 0.54 16.79 20.33
CA ILE A 284 -0.10 17.59 19.29
C ILE A 284 -1.59 17.65 19.60
N THR A 285 -2.03 18.78 20.14
CA THR A 285 -3.45 19.05 20.36
C THR A 285 -4.06 19.54 19.06
N LEU A 286 -5.05 18.79 18.58
CA LEU A 286 -5.81 19.10 17.38
C LEU A 286 -7.15 19.71 17.78
N SER A 287 -7.62 20.69 17.02
CA SER A 287 -8.93 21.31 17.22
C SER A 287 -9.67 21.54 15.91
N GLY A 288 -11.00 21.47 15.96
CA GLY A 288 -11.84 21.63 14.78
C GLY A 288 -11.91 20.38 13.91
N SER A 289 -12.09 20.57 12.61
CA SER A 289 -12.35 19.50 11.63
C SER A 289 -11.07 19.08 10.91
N CYS A 290 -10.51 17.91 11.24
CA CYS A 290 -9.33 17.37 10.58
C CYS A 290 -9.72 16.58 9.32
N CYS A 291 -9.85 17.29 8.19
CA CYS A 291 -10.27 16.74 6.90
C CYS A 291 -9.31 17.10 5.76
N GLN A 292 -9.58 16.60 4.55
CA GLN A 292 -8.82 16.87 3.32
C GLN A 292 -8.49 18.37 3.14
N THR A 293 -9.44 19.26 3.42
CA THR A 293 -9.31 20.72 3.31
C THR A 293 -8.27 21.32 4.27
N THR A 294 -7.99 20.65 5.38
CA THR A 294 -7.10 21.11 6.46
C THR A 294 -5.75 20.38 6.48
N LEU A 295 -5.56 19.39 5.59
CA LEU A 295 -4.32 18.63 5.50
C LEU A 295 -3.07 19.48 5.22
N PRO A 296 -3.09 20.57 4.43
CA PRO A 296 -1.88 21.35 4.21
C PRO A 296 -1.21 21.83 5.50
N THR A 297 -2.00 22.31 6.47
CA THR A 297 -1.52 22.75 7.79
C THR A 297 -1.00 21.57 8.61
N LEU A 298 -1.71 20.43 8.58
CA LEU A 298 -1.34 19.22 9.32
C LEU A 298 -0.06 18.56 8.80
N ARG A 299 0.18 18.58 7.48
CA ARG A 299 1.38 18.01 6.85
C ARG A 299 2.65 18.64 7.40
N GLN A 300 2.68 19.96 7.56
CA GLN A 300 3.86 20.64 8.10
C GLN A 300 4.14 20.23 9.55
N ALA A 301 3.10 20.18 10.39
CA ALA A 301 3.24 19.79 11.79
C ALA A 301 3.68 18.33 11.92
N PHE A 302 3.04 17.40 11.21
CA PHE A 302 3.37 15.98 11.28
C PHE A 302 4.75 15.69 10.69
N LYS A 303 5.14 16.36 9.61
CA LYS A 303 6.49 16.27 9.05
C LYS A 303 7.54 16.68 10.09
N LYS A 304 7.33 17.80 10.78
CA LYS A 304 8.23 18.25 11.84
C LYS A 304 8.33 17.19 12.95
N SER A 305 7.21 16.73 13.49
CA SER A 305 7.21 15.72 14.56
C SER A 305 7.77 14.37 14.13
N ALA A 306 7.63 13.98 12.86
CA ALA A 306 8.24 12.78 12.31
C ALA A 306 9.78 12.84 12.30
N THR A 307 10.38 14.03 12.20
CA THR A 307 11.85 14.21 12.28
C THR A 307 12.39 14.34 13.71
N GLU A 308 11.55 14.71 14.68
CA GLU A 308 11.95 14.84 16.08
C GLU A 308 12.11 13.46 16.73
N ASN A 309 13.16 13.25 17.53
CA ASN A 309 13.41 11.95 18.17
C ASN A 309 12.50 11.72 19.40
N ARG A 310 11.18 11.80 19.21
CA ARG A 310 10.15 11.68 20.25
C ARG A 310 8.96 10.87 19.77
N ASN A 311 8.30 10.19 20.70
CA ASN A 311 6.99 9.61 20.47
C ASN A 311 5.97 10.72 20.26
N VAL A 312 4.92 10.45 19.48
CA VAL A 312 3.90 11.46 19.16
C VAL A 312 2.56 11.06 19.75
N ILE A 313 1.95 11.99 20.47
CA ILE A 313 0.60 11.85 21.00
C ILE A 313 -0.30 12.85 20.27
N LEU A 314 -1.35 12.36 19.60
CA LEU A 314 -2.39 13.19 19.03
C LEU A 314 -3.56 13.27 20.02
N ASP A 315 -3.87 14.49 20.46
CA ASP A 315 -4.99 14.75 21.36
C ASP A 315 -6.20 15.25 20.57
N PHE A 316 -7.28 14.48 20.67
CA PHE A 316 -8.53 14.69 19.96
C PHE A 316 -9.59 15.42 20.81
N ALA A 317 -9.25 15.91 22.01
CA ALA A 317 -10.21 16.52 22.93
C ALA A 317 -11.05 17.66 22.32
N LYS A 318 -10.47 18.41 21.38
CA LYS A 318 -11.13 19.53 20.67
C LYS A 318 -11.43 19.23 19.20
N VAL A 319 -11.23 17.99 18.75
CA VAL A 319 -11.53 17.58 17.37
C VAL A 319 -13.02 17.32 17.23
N THR A 320 -13.63 17.88 16.20
CA THR A 320 -15.07 17.72 15.90
C THR A 320 -15.30 16.63 14.86
N LEU A 321 -14.46 16.55 13.84
CA LEU A 321 -14.58 15.64 12.71
C LEU A 321 -13.21 15.16 12.23
N ILE A 322 -13.16 13.92 11.74
CA ILE A 322 -12.00 13.35 11.02
C ILE A 322 -12.50 12.66 9.75
N ASP A 323 -11.67 12.63 8.70
CA ASP A 323 -11.97 11.88 7.47
C ASP A 323 -10.89 10.85 7.11
N ALA A 324 -11.13 10.11 6.03
CA ALA A 324 -10.21 9.09 5.52
C ALA A 324 -8.87 9.69 5.05
N ALA A 325 -8.83 10.94 4.61
CA ALA A 325 -7.60 11.61 4.17
C ALA A 325 -6.70 11.94 5.37
N PHE A 326 -7.28 12.47 6.46
CA PHE A 326 -6.57 12.67 7.72
C PHE A 326 -6.01 11.35 8.28
N LEU A 327 -6.81 10.28 8.27
CA LEU A 327 -6.33 8.98 8.71
C LEU A 327 -5.20 8.43 7.82
N GLY A 328 -5.23 8.70 6.52
CA GLY A 328 -4.12 8.40 5.61
C GLY A 328 -2.84 9.13 6.01
N LEU A 329 -2.95 10.41 6.37
CA LEU A 329 -1.81 11.20 6.86
C LEU A 329 -1.28 10.66 8.21
N CYS A 330 -2.14 10.20 9.10
CA CYS A 330 -1.72 9.53 10.34
C CYS A 330 -0.94 8.23 10.08
N LEU A 331 -1.31 7.45 9.05
CA LEU A 331 -0.57 6.25 8.67
C LEU A 331 0.83 6.60 8.14
N ILE A 332 0.99 7.70 7.41
CA ILE A 332 2.31 8.21 7.00
C ILE A 332 3.15 8.63 8.21
N LEU A 333 2.55 9.35 9.17
CA LEU A 333 3.24 9.68 10.42
C LEU A 333 3.67 8.41 11.17
N GLN A 334 2.78 7.41 11.29
CA GLN A 334 3.08 6.12 11.89
C GLN A 334 4.25 5.41 11.20
N LYS A 335 4.28 5.38 9.86
CA LYS A 335 5.39 4.82 9.07
C LYS A 335 6.74 5.40 9.52
N HIS A 336 6.85 6.73 9.59
CA HIS A 336 8.11 7.38 9.99
C HIS A 336 8.48 7.16 11.46
N LEU A 337 7.50 7.16 12.36
CA LEU A 337 7.76 6.92 13.78
C LEU A 337 8.24 5.49 14.01
N THR A 338 7.53 4.50 13.47
CA THR A 338 7.86 3.07 13.64
C THR A 338 9.19 2.70 13.00
N ALA A 339 9.55 3.30 11.86
CA ALA A 339 10.85 3.09 11.22
C ALA A 339 12.05 3.55 12.09
N SER A 340 11.80 4.41 13.08
CA SER A 340 12.80 4.87 14.04
C SER A 340 12.56 4.33 15.46
N GLY A 341 11.75 3.28 15.61
CA GLY A 341 11.45 2.69 16.93
C GLY A 341 10.57 3.56 17.84
N ARG A 342 9.88 4.57 17.29
CA ARG A 342 8.98 5.48 18.01
C ARG A 342 7.52 5.09 17.81
N SER A 343 6.64 5.58 18.67
CA SER A 343 5.20 5.28 18.63
C SER A 343 4.32 6.50 18.32
N LEU A 344 3.15 6.21 17.77
CA LEU A 344 2.04 7.13 17.59
C LEU A 344 0.89 6.70 18.49
N THR A 345 0.33 7.61 19.28
CA THR A 345 -0.78 7.31 20.19
C THR A 345 -1.87 8.38 20.11
N PHE A 346 -3.12 7.96 20.17
CA PHE A 346 -4.30 8.82 20.11
C PHE A 346 -4.98 8.87 21.48
N ILE A 347 -5.27 10.08 21.98
CA ILE A 347 -5.94 10.30 23.27
C ILE A 347 -7.19 11.17 23.13
N ASN A 348 -8.10 11.04 24.08
CA ASN A 348 -9.32 11.85 24.21
C ASN A 348 -10.21 11.96 22.95
N PRO A 349 -10.43 10.91 22.15
CA PRO A 349 -11.38 11.01 21.05
C PRO A 349 -12.79 11.18 21.60
N ASN A 350 -13.54 12.12 21.02
CA ASN A 350 -14.98 12.19 21.22
C ASN A 350 -15.67 10.91 20.69
N LYS A 351 -16.97 10.76 20.95
CA LYS A 351 -17.72 9.55 20.59
C LYS A 351 -17.71 9.27 19.07
N ASP A 352 -17.88 10.31 18.24
CA ASP A 352 -17.92 10.18 16.78
C ASP A 352 -16.55 9.82 16.21
N VAL A 353 -15.49 10.53 16.64
CA VAL A 353 -14.10 10.22 16.28
C VAL A 353 -13.76 8.77 16.65
N ARG A 354 -14.17 8.30 17.83
CA ARG A 354 -13.96 6.91 18.26
C ARG A 354 -14.68 5.91 17.36
N HIS A 355 -15.91 6.22 16.92
CA HIS A 355 -16.63 5.36 15.98
C HIS A 355 -15.94 5.30 14.62
N ILE A 356 -15.49 6.44 14.08
CA ILE A 356 -14.76 6.50 12.81
C ILE A 356 -13.47 5.70 12.88
N LEU A 357 -12.67 5.87 13.95
CA LEU A 357 -11.43 5.10 14.16
C LEU A 357 -11.70 3.59 14.21
N LYS A 358 -12.77 3.16 14.87
CA LYS A 358 -13.17 1.74 14.94
C LYS A 358 -13.57 1.19 13.57
N TRP A 359 -14.38 1.92 12.82
CA TRP A 359 -14.80 1.49 11.48
C TRP A 359 -13.62 1.48 10.50
N GLN A 360 -12.71 2.44 10.61
CA GLN A 360 -11.51 2.51 9.78
C GLN A 360 -10.36 1.65 10.28
N LYS A 361 -10.55 0.80 11.30
CA LYS A 361 -9.52 -0.14 11.81
C LYS A 361 -8.24 0.56 12.28
N MET A 362 -8.42 1.70 12.93
CA MET A 362 -7.37 2.55 13.51
C MET A 362 -7.46 2.62 15.04
N ASN A 363 -8.26 1.75 15.66
CA ASN A 363 -8.48 1.73 17.10
C ASN A 363 -7.28 1.17 17.90
N ASP A 364 -6.32 0.54 17.23
CA ASP A 364 -5.06 0.09 17.80
C ASP A 364 -4.10 1.23 18.17
N LEU A 365 -4.33 2.43 17.63
CA LEU A 365 -3.58 3.63 17.98
C LEU A 365 -4.14 4.36 19.21
N LEU A 366 -5.33 3.97 19.70
CA LEU A 366 -5.89 4.55 20.92
C LEU A 366 -5.07 4.08 22.12
N ALA A 367 -4.73 5.01 23.02
CA ALA A 367 -4.17 4.63 24.31
C ALA A 367 -5.12 3.67 25.03
N ASP A 368 -4.56 2.63 25.65
CA ASP A 368 -5.30 1.81 26.61
C ASP A 368 -5.80 2.74 27.72
N MET A 369 -7.12 2.78 27.91
CA MET A 369 -7.77 3.65 28.91
C MET A 369 -7.51 3.18 30.33
#